data_AF-A0A0F2NQT0-F1
#
_entry.id   AF-A0A0F2NQT0-F1
#
_cell.length_a   1.000
_cell.length_b   1.000
_cell.length_c   1.000
_cell.angle_alpha   90.00
_cell.angle_beta   90.00
_cell.angle_gamma   90.00
#
_symmetry.space_group_name_H-M   'P 1'
#
loop_
_entity.id
_entity.type
_entity.pdbx_description
1 polymer ?
#
loop_
_entity_poly.entity_id
_entity_poly.type
_entity_poly.pdbx_seq_one_letter_code
_entity_poly.pdbx_strand_id
1 'polypeptide(L)'
;MKSPGKTQTKKVQESKASGSDGNDHGRIVSLATGDECLDTTQLNQLEQSFREWAEDSRRSDVRLSRQRILLIFLLIRYTGAKLSEVLALNPFEDIDWIRHTVVFRGSALDPREVQISQALSSEIRDTLGNPPFQQESGTALNLDPGFVRRKFYERAQACGFHKQLGGPETIRKARAVELMRSNMPLPAVQMILGHSTPSLTSAYVSFSKEEIQLVAKRFMEKESLRKTSARNSFYAKIQSITRGDIQTRVDLTTIDGHPLTTVITNDSLERLGLRQGRLITAEVKAPWVILQGGENDPASSAENRFKGILTKITRGKINTECVVRISDATEICAIISSAGDLLLQLHEGDGVWVLFNCFSVVLHVD
;
A
#
# COMPACT_ATOMS: atom_id res chain seq x y z
N MET A 1 62.93 29.19 -43.65
CA MET A 1 61.68 29.96 -43.86
C MET A 1 60.48 29.05 -43.57
N LYS A 2 59.61 29.49 -42.67
CA LYS A 2 58.24 28.99 -42.33
C LYS A 2 58.07 27.59 -41.73
N SER A 3 57.87 27.56 -40.41
CA SER A 3 56.80 26.77 -39.74
C SER A 3 55.42 27.41 -40.02
N PRO A 4 54.26 26.93 -39.50
CA PRO A 4 53.90 25.62 -38.93
C PRO A 4 52.52 25.09 -39.45
N GLY A 5 52.17 23.84 -39.09
CA GLY A 5 50.80 23.32 -39.20
C GLY A 5 50.55 22.27 -38.11
N LYS A 6 50.42 22.71 -36.85
CA LYS A 6 49.97 21.88 -35.73
C LYS A 6 48.47 21.64 -35.86
N THR A 7 48.06 20.39 -36.03
CA THR A 7 46.67 19.95 -35.91
C THR A 7 46.20 20.14 -34.47
N GLN A 8 45.33 21.12 -34.25
CA GLN A 8 44.59 21.32 -33.01
C GLN A 8 43.49 20.27 -32.90
N THR A 9 43.63 19.32 -31.97
CA THR A 9 42.52 18.52 -31.46
C THR A 9 41.68 19.43 -30.56
N LYS A 10 40.50 19.84 -31.04
CA LYS A 10 39.50 20.59 -30.28
C LYS A 10 39.11 19.79 -29.03
N LYS A 11 39.43 20.33 -27.85
CA LYS A 11 38.72 20.03 -26.60
C LYS A 11 37.29 20.54 -26.77
N VAL A 12 36.32 19.62 -26.84
CA VAL A 12 34.92 19.95 -26.60
C VAL A 12 34.76 20.11 -25.09
N GLN A 13 34.62 21.36 -24.65
CA GLN A 13 34.00 21.70 -23.38
C GLN A 13 32.52 21.37 -23.52
N GLU A 14 32.06 20.33 -22.84
CA GLU A 14 30.65 20.19 -22.51
C GLU A 14 30.44 20.49 -21.03
N SER A 15 29.54 21.46 -20.86
CA SER A 15 29.10 22.13 -19.66
C SER A 15 28.55 21.19 -18.61
N LYS A 16 28.92 21.45 -17.35
CA LYS A 16 28.16 21.05 -16.16
C LYS A 16 26.71 21.52 -16.30
N ALA A 17 25.79 20.59 -16.51
CA ALA A 17 24.37 20.80 -16.29
C ALA A 17 24.00 20.25 -14.91
N SER A 18 23.61 21.18 -14.04
CA SER A 18 22.96 20.96 -12.76
C SER A 18 21.51 20.49 -12.96
N GLY A 19 21.12 19.44 -12.24
CA GLY A 19 19.76 19.21 -11.73
C GLY A 19 18.67 18.82 -12.73
N SER A 20 18.17 17.59 -12.63
CA SER A 20 16.73 17.31 -12.73
C SER A 20 16.37 16.00 -12.01
N ASP A 21 15.25 16.06 -11.30
CA ASP A 21 14.65 15.02 -10.45
C ASP A 21 14.33 13.72 -11.20
N GLY A 22 15.31 12.83 -11.30
CA GLY A 22 15.12 11.48 -11.82
C GLY A 22 15.63 10.44 -10.85
N ASN A 23 14.99 10.25 -9.68
CA ASN A 23 15.36 9.13 -8.81
C ASN A 23 14.32 8.62 -7.78
N ASP A 24 13.06 9.07 -7.81
CA ASP A 24 12.08 8.64 -6.80
C ASP A 24 11.34 7.33 -7.14
N HIS A 25 11.20 6.98 -8.43
CA HIS A 25 10.57 5.71 -8.84
C HIS A 25 11.46 4.49 -8.52
N GLY A 26 12.77 4.60 -8.77
CA GLY A 26 13.71 3.52 -8.51
C GLY A 26 13.81 3.15 -7.04
N ARG A 27 13.60 4.11 -6.12
CA ARG A 27 13.62 3.82 -4.68
C ARG A 27 12.42 3.02 -4.23
N ILE A 28 11.22 3.26 -4.76
CA ILE A 28 10.01 2.54 -4.37
C ILE A 28 10.00 1.13 -4.95
N VAL A 29 10.46 0.95 -6.19
CA VAL A 29 10.64 -0.38 -6.81
C VAL A 29 11.64 -1.22 -6.01
N SER A 30 12.72 -0.60 -5.50
CA SER A 30 13.67 -1.26 -4.57
C SER A 30 13.11 -1.51 -3.15
N LEU A 31 11.96 -0.93 -2.77
CA LEU A 31 11.29 -1.27 -1.50
C LEU A 31 10.54 -2.62 -1.58
N ALA A 32 10.18 -3.08 -2.78
CA ALA A 32 9.48 -4.35 -2.98
C ALA A 32 10.41 -5.58 -2.89
N THR A 33 11.72 -5.39 -2.99
CA THR A 33 12.73 -6.45 -2.87
C THR A 33 13.10 -6.74 -1.41
N GLY A 34 12.23 -7.49 -0.73
CA GLY A 34 12.66 -8.57 0.16
C GLY A 34 13.07 -8.27 1.60
N ASP A 35 14.21 -7.60 1.85
CA ASP A 35 15.00 -7.96 3.05
C ASP A 35 15.19 -6.88 4.15
N GLU A 36 14.72 -5.64 3.97
CA GLU A 36 15.04 -4.55 4.93
C GLU A 36 13.86 -4.02 5.78
N CYS A 37 12.67 -4.62 5.72
CA CYS A 37 11.52 -4.14 6.49
C CYS A 37 10.69 -5.27 7.15
N LEU A 38 9.98 -4.94 8.22
CA LEU A 38 9.12 -5.88 8.93
C LEU A 38 7.92 -6.28 8.05
N ASP A 39 7.55 -7.56 8.05
CA ASP A 39 6.31 -7.99 7.42
C ASP A 39 5.06 -7.63 8.26
N THR A 40 3.86 -7.89 7.73
CA THR A 40 2.59 -7.58 8.41
C THR A 40 2.45 -8.25 9.79
N THR A 41 2.93 -9.50 9.94
CA THR A 41 2.85 -10.23 11.20
C THR A 41 3.82 -9.64 12.22
N GLN A 42 5.05 -9.35 11.81
CA GLN A 42 6.06 -8.72 12.64
C GLN A 42 5.69 -7.29 13.03
N LEU A 43 5.07 -6.51 12.13
CA LEU A 43 4.53 -5.18 12.44
C LEU A 43 3.43 -5.25 13.49
N ASN A 44 2.52 -6.23 13.38
CA ASN A 44 1.49 -6.42 14.40
C ASN A 44 2.09 -6.84 15.74
N GLN A 45 3.09 -7.72 15.76
CA GLN A 45 3.82 -8.08 16.97
C GLN A 45 4.48 -6.85 17.62
N LEU A 46 5.11 -5.99 16.79
CA LEU A 46 5.70 -4.75 17.27
C LEU A 46 4.64 -3.82 17.87
N GLU A 47 3.50 -3.66 17.20
CA GLU A 47 2.38 -2.86 17.71
C GLU A 47 1.88 -3.36 19.07
N GLN A 48 1.68 -4.67 19.24
CA GLN A 48 1.27 -5.22 20.54
C GLN A 48 2.32 -4.92 21.63
N SER A 49 3.62 -5.02 21.31
CA SER A 49 4.70 -4.66 22.23
C SER A 49 4.67 -3.17 22.64
N PHE A 50 4.29 -2.25 21.74
CA PHE A 50 4.07 -0.85 22.10
C PHE A 50 2.85 -0.66 23.00
N ARG A 51 1.74 -1.35 22.70
CA ARG A 51 0.47 -1.25 23.45
C ARG A 51 0.62 -1.75 24.87
N GLU A 52 1.18 -2.95 25.04
CA GLU A 52 1.45 -3.53 26.37
C GLU A 52 2.41 -2.65 27.17
N TRP A 53 3.49 -2.18 26.53
CA TRP A 53 4.47 -1.31 27.18
C TRP A 53 3.89 0.03 27.63
N ALA A 54 2.96 0.61 26.87
CA ALA A 54 2.33 1.88 27.23
C ALA A 54 1.62 1.81 28.59
N GLU A 55 1.02 0.66 28.89
CA GLU A 55 0.28 0.41 30.13
C GLU A 55 1.10 -0.24 31.24
N ASP A 56 2.28 -0.79 30.92
CA ASP A 56 3.19 -1.51 31.84
C ASP A 56 3.95 -0.58 32.82
N SER A 57 3.21 0.25 33.56
CA SER A 57 3.73 1.08 34.64
C SER A 57 2.62 1.47 35.61
N ARG A 58 2.89 1.36 36.92
CA ARG A 58 1.98 1.85 37.97
C ARG A 58 2.00 3.38 38.11
N ARG A 59 3.07 4.01 37.63
CA ARG A 59 3.28 5.46 37.65
C ARG A 59 2.53 6.13 36.51
N SER A 60 1.61 7.04 36.85
CA SER A 60 0.75 7.74 35.89
C SER A 60 1.54 8.64 34.93
N ASP A 61 2.55 9.35 35.42
CA ASP A 61 3.44 10.20 34.61
C ASP A 61 4.22 9.39 33.57
N VAL A 62 4.71 8.20 33.96
CA VAL A 62 5.39 7.28 33.06
C VAL A 62 4.42 6.74 32.00
N ARG A 63 3.20 6.32 32.39
CA ARG A 63 2.19 5.85 31.43
C ARG A 63 1.86 6.92 30.39
N LEU A 64 1.63 8.17 30.81
CA LEU A 64 1.36 9.28 29.90
C LEU A 64 2.49 9.48 28.88
N SER A 65 3.75 9.45 29.35
CA SER A 65 4.91 9.55 28.46
C SER A 65 4.97 8.40 27.46
N ARG A 66 4.65 7.17 27.87
CA ARG A 66 4.62 6.01 26.96
C ARG A 66 3.43 6.02 26.01
N GLN A 67 2.26 6.48 26.47
CA GLN A 67 1.07 6.70 25.63
C GLN A 67 1.36 7.71 24.51
N ARG A 68 2.12 8.79 24.79
CA ARG A 68 2.60 9.70 23.73
C ARG A 68 3.41 8.96 22.66
N ILE A 69 4.34 8.11 23.09
CA ILE A 69 5.17 7.31 22.17
C ILE A 69 4.30 6.32 21.38
N LEU A 70 3.30 5.70 22.00
CA LEU A 70 2.34 4.83 21.33
C LEU A 70 1.53 5.60 20.27
N LEU A 71 1.01 6.80 20.59
CA LEU A 71 0.31 7.65 19.62
C LEU A 71 1.19 7.99 18.41
N ILE A 72 2.45 8.37 18.65
CA ILE A 72 3.43 8.63 17.57
C ILE A 72 3.65 7.38 16.72
N PHE A 73 3.82 6.21 17.35
CA PHE A 73 3.94 4.94 16.65
C PHE A 73 2.71 4.64 15.78
N LEU A 74 1.50 4.73 16.33
CA LEU A 74 0.25 4.45 15.61
C LEU A 74 0.06 5.41 14.43
N LEU A 75 0.33 6.70 14.63
CA LEU A 75 0.26 7.68 13.54
C LEU A 75 1.23 7.32 12.42
N ILE A 76 2.50 7.02 12.71
CA ILE A 76 3.47 6.60 11.69
C ILE A 76 3.05 5.28 11.03
N ARG A 77 2.63 4.30 11.82
CA ARG A 77 2.25 2.95 11.40
C ARG A 77 1.10 2.95 10.40
N TYR A 78 0.09 3.78 10.62
CA TYR A 78 -1.15 3.76 9.83
C TYR A 78 -1.19 4.82 8.73
N THR A 79 -0.64 6.02 8.99
CA THR A 79 -0.60 7.09 7.98
C THR A 79 0.65 7.05 7.10
N GLY A 80 1.67 6.29 7.51
CA GLY A 80 2.97 6.29 6.88
C GLY A 80 3.70 7.63 7.00
N ALA A 81 3.33 8.54 7.91
CA ALA A 81 3.96 9.85 8.06
C ALA A 81 5.43 9.79 8.50
N LYS A 82 6.22 10.81 8.15
CA LYS A 82 7.60 10.96 8.65
C LYS A 82 7.54 11.33 10.13
N LEU A 83 8.56 10.93 10.89
CA LEU A 83 8.66 11.30 12.31
C LEU A 83 8.53 12.81 12.51
N SER A 84 9.20 13.63 11.69
CA SER A 84 9.11 15.10 11.78
C SER A 84 7.71 15.65 11.51
N GLU A 85 6.92 15.01 10.63
CA GLU A 85 5.54 15.41 10.36
C GLU A 85 4.66 15.12 11.57
N VAL A 86 4.83 13.96 12.21
CA VAL A 86 4.04 13.57 13.38
C VAL A 86 4.37 14.39 14.62
N LEU A 87 5.66 14.72 14.83
CA LEU A 87 6.08 15.55 15.97
C LEU A 87 5.64 17.02 15.85
N ALA A 88 5.37 17.48 14.62
CA ALA A 88 4.87 18.82 14.34
C ALA A 88 3.32 18.90 14.32
N LEU A 89 2.64 17.76 14.38
CA LEU A 89 1.18 17.67 14.32
C LEU A 89 0.56 18.26 15.60
N ASN A 90 -0.41 19.16 15.43
CA ASN A 90 -1.35 19.53 16.48
C ASN A 90 -2.58 18.63 16.38
N PRO A 91 -2.73 17.59 17.22
CA PRO A 91 -3.79 16.62 17.04
C PRO A 91 -5.20 17.18 17.28
N PHE A 92 -5.35 18.34 17.91
CA PHE A 92 -6.64 18.98 18.14
C PHE A 92 -7.14 19.82 16.95
N GLU A 93 -6.24 20.16 16.02
CA GLU A 93 -6.55 20.95 14.82
C GLU A 93 -6.36 20.16 13.53
N ASP A 94 -5.36 19.28 13.50
CA ASP A 94 -4.94 18.55 12.30
C ASP A 94 -5.67 17.21 12.14
N ILE A 95 -6.46 16.79 13.13
CA ILE A 95 -7.26 15.57 13.04
C ILE A 95 -8.74 15.92 12.98
N ASP A 96 -9.38 15.60 11.85
CA ASP A 96 -10.82 15.68 11.70
C ASP A 96 -11.47 14.39 12.21
N TRP A 97 -12.11 14.45 13.38
CA TRP A 97 -12.76 13.31 14.03
C TRP A 97 -14.05 12.85 13.36
N ILE A 98 -14.63 13.67 12.47
CA ILE A 98 -15.86 13.35 11.73
C ILE A 98 -15.49 12.67 10.41
N ARG A 99 -14.50 13.22 9.70
CA ARG A 99 -14.01 12.65 8.44
C ARG A 99 -13.00 11.52 8.63
N HIS A 100 -12.48 11.36 9.85
CA HIS A 100 -11.41 10.43 10.21
C HIS A 100 -10.13 10.67 9.39
N THR A 101 -9.73 11.93 9.27
CA THR A 101 -8.55 12.34 8.49
C THR A 101 -7.51 13.05 9.33
N VAL A 102 -6.24 12.86 8.96
CA VAL A 102 -5.08 13.53 9.55
C VAL A 102 -4.42 14.39 8.48
N VAL A 103 -4.25 15.67 8.77
CA VAL A 103 -3.67 16.66 7.85
C VAL A 103 -2.22 16.93 8.24
N PHE A 104 -1.29 16.49 7.40
CA PHE A 104 0.12 16.79 7.55
C PHE A 104 0.48 18.06 6.79
N ARG A 105 0.63 19.16 7.54
CA ARG A 105 1.10 20.46 7.05
C ARG A 105 2.63 20.42 6.93
N GLY A 106 3.14 19.87 5.83
CA GLY A 106 4.58 19.86 5.55
C GLY A 106 5.13 21.26 5.23
N SER A 107 6.41 21.37 4.87
CA SER A 107 7.01 22.62 4.36
C SER A 107 6.53 23.05 2.96
N ALA A 108 5.59 22.32 2.35
CA ALA A 108 5.10 22.56 1.00
C ALA A 108 3.72 23.26 1.02
N LEU A 109 3.43 23.98 -0.07
CA LEU A 109 2.22 24.78 -0.29
C LEU A 109 0.90 23.97 -0.32
N ASP A 110 0.94 22.63 -0.36
CA ASP A 110 -0.24 21.75 -0.39
C ASP A 110 -0.20 20.78 0.81
N PRO A 111 -1.09 20.92 1.82
CA PRO A 111 -1.15 20.01 2.96
C PRO A 111 -1.60 18.61 2.52
N ARG A 112 -0.96 17.57 3.07
CA ARG A 112 -1.29 16.17 2.75
C ARG A 112 -2.35 15.66 3.72
N GLU A 113 -3.52 15.32 3.22
CA GLU A 113 -4.57 14.66 4.00
C GLU A 113 -4.48 13.14 3.86
N VAL A 114 -4.48 12.43 4.99
CA VAL A 114 -4.41 10.96 5.04
C VAL A 114 -5.59 10.44 5.85
N GLN A 115 -6.30 9.46 5.29
CA GLN A 115 -7.43 8.78 5.93
C GLN A 115 -6.94 7.76 6.98
N ILE A 116 -7.63 7.69 8.12
CA ILE A 116 -7.44 6.67 9.14
C ILE A 116 -8.76 5.95 9.44
N SER A 117 -8.69 4.74 10.00
CA SER A 117 -9.91 4.01 10.37
C SER A 117 -10.65 4.69 11.51
N GLN A 118 -11.98 4.55 11.55
CA GLN A 118 -12.81 5.05 12.64
C GLN A 118 -12.38 4.50 14.01
N ALA A 119 -11.96 3.24 14.06
CA ALA A 119 -11.47 2.59 15.28
C ALA A 119 -10.21 3.29 15.80
N LEU A 120 -9.22 3.51 14.94
CA LEU A 120 -8.00 4.22 15.31
C LEU A 120 -8.28 5.68 15.68
N SER A 121 -9.15 6.36 14.92
CA SER A 121 -9.56 7.73 15.20
C SER A 121 -10.20 7.86 16.59
N SER A 122 -11.09 6.93 16.95
CA SER A 122 -11.70 6.90 18.29
C SER A 122 -10.65 6.64 19.37
N GLU A 123 -9.74 5.69 19.16
CA GLU A 123 -8.69 5.34 20.11
C GLU A 123 -7.74 6.53 20.40
N ILE A 124 -7.31 7.23 19.35
CA ILE A 124 -6.48 8.43 19.48
C ILE A 124 -7.24 9.52 20.26
N ARG A 125 -8.51 9.74 19.93
CA ARG A 125 -9.35 10.74 20.60
C ARG A 125 -9.51 10.45 22.10
N ASP A 126 -9.78 9.20 22.45
CA ASP A 126 -9.96 8.78 23.84
C ASP A 126 -8.67 8.96 24.64
N THR A 127 -7.52 8.63 24.05
CA THR A 127 -6.20 8.83 24.67
C THR A 127 -5.90 10.32 24.90
N LEU A 128 -6.19 11.18 23.91
CA LEU A 128 -6.00 12.62 24.00
C LEU A 128 -7.03 13.32 24.91
N GLY A 129 -8.15 12.65 25.22
CA GLY A 129 -9.16 13.11 26.17
C GLY A 129 -8.67 13.16 27.61
N ASN A 130 -7.52 12.55 27.93
CA ASN A 130 -6.92 12.61 29.25
C ASN A 130 -6.46 14.04 29.60
N PRO A 131 -6.77 14.58 30.80
CA PRO A 131 -6.48 15.98 31.15
C PRO A 131 -5.03 16.45 30.94
N PRO A 132 -3.99 15.63 31.19
CA PRO A 132 -2.60 16.02 30.94
C PRO A 132 -2.28 16.30 29.46
N PHE A 133 -2.99 15.66 28.52
CA PHE A 133 -2.83 15.94 27.09
C PHE A 133 -3.54 17.22 26.68
N GLN A 134 -4.70 17.51 27.27
CA GLN A 134 -5.47 18.73 27.02
C GLN A 134 -4.76 19.99 27.52
N GLN A 135 -4.00 19.89 28.62
CA GLN A 135 -3.21 21.01 29.14
C GLN A 135 -2.05 21.41 28.23
N GLU A 136 -1.59 20.52 27.36
CA GLU A 136 -0.49 20.77 26.43
C GLU A 136 -0.94 21.30 25.07
N SER A 137 -2.24 21.62 24.88
CA SER A 137 -2.86 22.46 23.82
C SER A 137 -2.08 22.68 22.50
N GLY A 138 -1.55 21.61 21.89
CA GLY A 138 -0.84 21.65 20.61
C GLY A 138 0.60 21.13 20.60
N THR A 139 1.23 20.89 21.75
CA THR A 139 2.57 20.25 21.85
C THR A 139 2.54 18.82 22.36
N ALA A 140 1.34 18.22 22.45
CA ALA A 140 1.11 16.87 22.96
C ALA A 140 2.02 15.78 22.35
N LEU A 141 2.40 15.94 21.08
CA LEU A 141 3.27 15.02 20.33
C LEU A 141 4.69 15.58 20.13
N ASN A 142 4.99 16.79 20.57
CA ASN A 142 6.28 17.45 20.39
C ASN A 142 7.31 16.89 21.39
N LEU A 143 8.03 15.85 20.96
CA LEU A 143 9.08 15.19 21.73
C LEU A 143 10.42 15.27 21.00
N ASP A 144 11.51 15.14 21.76
CA ASP A 144 12.85 15.02 21.19
C ASP A 144 12.92 13.84 20.21
N PRO A 145 13.28 14.06 18.93
CA PRO A 145 13.35 12.99 17.94
C PRO A 145 14.34 11.89 18.30
N GLY A 146 15.39 12.18 19.07
CA GLY A 146 16.37 11.19 19.52
C GLY A 146 15.78 10.24 20.58
N PHE A 147 15.02 10.79 21.52
CA PHE A 147 14.27 10.04 22.53
C PHE A 147 13.25 9.10 21.88
N VAL A 148 12.46 9.58 20.92
CA VAL A 148 11.46 8.75 20.24
C VAL A 148 12.13 7.58 19.51
N ARG A 149 13.18 7.84 18.72
CA ARG A 149 13.93 6.77 18.01
C ARG A 149 14.47 5.72 18.97
N ARG A 150 15.02 6.14 20.12
CA ARG A 150 15.52 5.21 21.14
C ARG A 150 14.43 4.31 21.69
N LYS A 151 13.23 4.84 21.98
CA LYS A 151 12.09 4.01 22.44
C LYS A 151 11.60 3.04 21.37
N PHE A 152 11.61 3.45 20.12
CA PHE A 152 11.30 2.57 18.98
C PHE A 152 12.29 1.40 18.87
N TYR A 153 13.59 1.67 19.02
CA TYR A 153 14.62 0.64 19.02
C TYR A 153 14.48 -0.33 20.21
N GLU A 154 14.20 0.17 21.41
CA GLU A 154 13.94 -0.66 22.59
C GLU A 154 12.74 -1.60 22.37
N ARG A 155 11.65 -1.11 21.73
CA ARG A 155 10.47 -1.93 21.43
C ARG A 155 10.73 -3.01 20.39
N ALA A 156 11.51 -2.72 19.34
CA ALA A 156 11.92 -3.73 18.37
C ALA A 156 12.79 -4.82 19.01
N GLN A 157 13.75 -4.44 19.85
CA GLN A 157 14.58 -5.41 20.58
C GLN A 157 13.75 -6.27 21.54
N ALA A 158 12.73 -5.70 22.20
CA ALA A 158 11.81 -6.45 23.05
C ALA A 158 11.02 -7.53 22.28
N CYS A 159 10.83 -7.36 20.98
CA CYS A 159 10.20 -8.36 20.10
C CYS A 159 11.20 -9.39 19.53
N GLY A 160 12.50 -9.25 19.84
CA GLY A 160 13.57 -10.06 19.25
C GLY A 160 14.02 -9.59 17.87
N PHE A 161 13.59 -8.41 17.41
CA PHE A 161 13.97 -7.87 16.11
C PHE A 161 15.28 -7.08 16.17
N HIS A 162 15.95 -6.95 15.02
CA HIS A 162 17.10 -6.06 14.92
C HIS A 162 16.66 -4.61 15.14
N LYS A 163 17.43 -3.84 15.92
CA LYS A 163 17.00 -2.50 16.39
C LYS A 163 16.61 -1.54 15.25
N GLN A 164 17.27 -1.62 14.09
CA GLN A 164 16.98 -0.71 12.97
C GLN A 164 15.65 -1.00 12.28
N LEU A 165 15.11 -2.23 12.41
CA LEU A 165 13.79 -2.58 11.87
C LEU A 165 12.65 -1.86 12.60
N GLY A 166 12.87 -1.48 13.86
CA GLY A 166 11.93 -0.67 14.64
C GLY A 166 11.97 0.82 14.33
N GLY A 167 12.90 1.31 13.49
CA GLY A 167 13.04 2.74 13.25
C GLY A 167 11.79 3.36 12.60
N PRO A 168 11.45 4.63 12.89
CA PRO A 168 10.33 5.34 12.26
C PRO A 168 10.31 5.27 10.73
N GLU A 169 11.47 5.42 10.09
CA GLU A 169 11.60 5.32 8.63
C GLU A 169 11.34 3.88 8.14
N THR A 170 11.84 2.88 8.86
CA THR A 170 11.65 1.47 8.50
C THR A 170 10.20 1.04 8.67
N ILE A 171 9.52 1.50 9.73
CA ILE A 171 8.07 1.27 9.92
C ILE A 171 7.27 1.94 8.80
N ARG A 172 7.63 3.16 8.41
CA ARG A 172 7.02 3.85 7.25
C ARG A 172 7.22 3.07 5.95
N LYS A 173 8.43 2.53 5.71
CA LYS A 173 8.71 1.65 4.56
C LYS A 173 7.88 0.37 4.62
N ALA A 174 7.81 -0.26 5.79
CA ALA A 174 7.01 -1.46 6.01
C ALA A 174 5.52 -1.21 5.74
N ARG A 175 4.99 -0.04 6.14
CA ARG A 175 3.63 0.40 5.79
C ARG A 175 3.44 0.52 4.28
N ALA A 176 4.37 1.14 3.56
CA ALA A 176 4.30 1.23 2.10
C ALA A 176 4.22 -0.15 1.43
N VAL A 177 5.09 -1.07 1.86
CA VAL A 177 5.14 -2.45 1.36
C VAL A 177 3.85 -3.21 1.70
N GLU A 178 3.31 -3.03 2.91
CA GLU A 178 2.04 -3.64 3.31
C GLU A 178 0.85 -3.16 2.48
N LEU A 179 0.79 -1.86 2.16
CA LEU A 179 -0.25 -1.30 1.29
C LEU A 179 -0.16 -1.90 -0.12
N MET A 180 1.03 -1.94 -0.71
CA MET A 180 1.26 -2.53 -2.03
C MET A 180 0.93 -4.03 -2.07
N ARG A 181 1.39 -4.81 -1.08
CA ARG A 181 1.07 -6.25 -0.94
C ARG A 181 -0.42 -6.53 -0.75
N SER A 182 -1.18 -5.52 -0.36
CA SER A 182 -2.63 -5.60 -0.23
C SER A 182 -3.36 -5.07 -1.48
N ASN A 183 -2.63 -4.90 -2.60
CA ASN A 183 -3.10 -4.39 -3.88
C ASN A 183 -3.68 -2.97 -3.81
N MET A 184 -3.12 -2.13 -2.93
CA MET A 184 -3.35 -0.70 -3.03
C MET A 184 -2.58 -0.17 -4.25
N PRO A 185 -3.25 0.56 -5.16
CA PRO A 185 -2.59 1.10 -6.35
C PRO A 185 -1.45 2.04 -6.00
N LEU A 186 -0.38 2.03 -6.80
CA LEU A 186 0.82 2.83 -6.54
C LEU A 186 0.53 4.33 -6.32
N PRO A 187 -0.34 4.99 -7.10
CA PRO A 187 -0.65 6.40 -6.88
C PRO A 187 -1.30 6.65 -5.52
N ALA A 188 -2.17 5.75 -5.07
CA ALA A 188 -2.80 5.87 -3.76
C ALA A 188 -1.76 5.74 -2.64
N VAL A 189 -0.83 4.77 -2.76
CA VAL A 189 0.28 4.60 -1.81
C VAL A 189 1.18 5.85 -1.79
N GLN A 190 1.51 6.40 -2.94
CA GLN A 190 2.35 7.61 -3.04
C GLN A 190 1.66 8.84 -2.48
N MET A 191 0.35 8.99 -2.71
CA MET A 191 -0.46 10.05 -2.10
C MET A 191 -0.48 9.92 -0.57
N ILE A 192 -0.63 8.71 -0.02
CA ILE A 192 -0.61 8.48 1.43
C ILE A 192 0.77 8.84 2.02
N LEU A 193 1.85 8.43 1.35
CA LEU A 193 3.22 8.71 1.79
C LEU A 193 3.65 10.16 1.54
N GLY A 194 2.97 10.90 0.67
CA GLY A 194 3.36 12.26 0.30
C GLY A 194 4.63 12.32 -0.54
N HIS A 195 4.82 11.32 -1.41
CA HIS A 195 5.73 11.50 -2.54
C HIS A 195 4.99 12.33 -3.59
N SER A 196 5.67 13.30 -4.20
CA SER A 196 5.11 14.04 -5.34
C SER A 196 4.58 13.04 -6.36
N THR A 197 3.35 13.23 -6.85
CA THR A 197 2.72 12.38 -7.85
C THR A 197 3.73 12.06 -8.95
N PRO A 198 4.07 10.78 -9.20
CA PRO A 198 4.79 10.40 -10.41
C PRO A 198 4.11 10.97 -11.63
N SER A 199 4.91 11.24 -12.66
CA SER A 199 4.41 11.43 -14.01
C SER A 199 3.44 10.28 -14.33
N LEU A 200 2.16 10.64 -14.44
CA LEU A 200 1.05 9.76 -14.77
C LEU A 200 1.34 9.15 -16.14
N THR A 201 1.95 7.97 -16.18
CA THR A 201 2.05 7.18 -17.42
C THR A 201 0.62 6.93 -17.93
N SER A 202 0.43 7.02 -19.25
CA SER A 202 -0.84 7.17 -20.00
C SER A 202 -2.06 6.32 -19.60
N ALA A 203 -1.95 5.33 -18.71
CA ALA A 203 -3.06 4.53 -18.18
C ALA A 203 -3.88 5.24 -17.09
N TYR A 204 -3.32 6.24 -16.40
CA TYR A 204 -3.99 6.93 -15.29
C TYR A 204 -5.04 7.98 -15.70
N VAL A 205 -5.26 8.19 -17.00
CA VAL A 205 -6.15 9.23 -17.53
C VAL A 205 -7.63 9.01 -17.14
N SER A 206 -7.99 7.86 -16.55
CA SER A 206 -9.37 7.50 -16.19
C SER A 206 -9.79 7.77 -14.73
N PHE A 207 -8.84 8.03 -13.82
CA PHE A 207 -9.11 8.21 -12.39
C PHE A 207 -8.71 9.61 -11.90
N SER A 208 -9.64 10.32 -11.24
CA SER A 208 -9.36 11.62 -10.63
C SER A 208 -8.63 11.51 -9.28
N LYS A 209 -8.08 12.62 -8.79
CA LYS A 209 -7.43 12.68 -7.45
C LYS A 209 -8.41 12.26 -6.34
N GLU A 210 -9.67 12.69 -6.45
CA GLU A 210 -10.74 12.39 -5.51
C GLU A 210 -11.11 10.90 -5.53
N GLU A 211 -11.08 10.28 -6.72
CA GLU A 211 -11.31 8.84 -6.88
C GLU A 211 -10.20 8.00 -6.21
N ILE A 212 -8.94 8.43 -6.35
CA ILE A 212 -7.80 7.79 -5.68
C ILE A 212 -7.89 7.95 -4.16
N GLN A 213 -8.31 9.13 -3.66
CA GLN A 213 -8.54 9.35 -2.24
C GLN A 213 -9.66 8.46 -1.69
N LEU A 214 -10.75 8.28 -2.45
CA LEU A 214 -11.84 7.39 -2.05
C LEU A 214 -11.38 5.94 -1.95
N VAL A 215 -10.51 5.50 -2.86
CA VAL A 215 -9.91 4.15 -2.84
C VAL A 215 -9.05 3.96 -1.60
N ALA A 216 -8.19 4.94 -1.29
CA ALA A 216 -7.39 4.93 -0.07
C ALA A 216 -8.29 4.85 1.18
N LYS A 217 -9.35 5.65 1.25
CA LYS A 217 -10.34 5.63 2.34
C LYS A 217 -10.95 4.23 2.51
N ARG A 218 -11.51 3.68 1.44
CA ARG A 218 -12.16 2.36 1.44
C ARG A 218 -11.21 1.25 1.88
N PHE A 219 -9.95 1.32 1.45
CA PHE A 219 -8.94 0.38 1.91
C PHE A 219 -8.72 0.49 3.42
N MET A 220 -8.50 1.70 3.95
CA MET A 220 -8.19 1.91 5.37
C MET A 220 -9.33 1.39 6.27
N GLU A 221 -10.57 1.64 5.90
CA GLU A 221 -11.75 1.14 6.63
C GLU A 221 -11.81 -0.39 6.59
N LYS A 222 -11.62 -0.99 5.40
CA LYS A 222 -11.68 -2.44 5.22
C LYS A 222 -10.51 -3.18 5.89
N GLU A 223 -9.32 -2.57 5.93
CA GLU A 223 -8.15 -3.09 6.63
C GLU A 223 -8.47 -3.32 8.11
N SER A 224 -9.11 -2.34 8.76
CA SER A 224 -9.51 -2.43 10.17
C SER A 224 -10.60 -3.48 10.44
N LEU A 225 -11.32 -3.91 9.40
CA LEU A 225 -12.44 -4.84 9.47
C LEU A 225 -12.14 -6.22 8.86
N ARG A 226 -10.89 -6.50 8.45
CA ARG A 226 -10.49 -7.65 7.61
C ARG A 226 -11.17 -8.97 8.04
N LYS A 227 -12.28 -9.28 7.36
CA LYS A 227 -13.09 -10.51 7.50
C LYS A 227 -13.34 -11.20 6.15
N THR A 228 -12.51 -10.95 5.14
CA THR A 228 -12.55 -11.71 3.87
C THR A 228 -11.38 -12.68 3.79
N SER A 229 -11.65 -13.87 3.27
CA SER A 229 -10.63 -14.89 2.97
C SER A 229 -10.10 -14.78 1.53
N ALA A 230 -10.64 -13.84 0.73
CA ALA A 230 -10.08 -13.55 -0.57
C ALA A 230 -8.75 -12.80 -0.42
N ARG A 231 -7.72 -13.26 -1.13
CA ARG A 231 -6.36 -12.69 -1.06
C ARG A 231 -6.10 -11.66 -2.15
N ASN A 232 -6.92 -11.64 -3.20
CA ASN A 232 -6.78 -10.72 -4.31
C ASN A 232 -7.96 -9.76 -4.30
N SER A 233 -7.66 -8.48 -4.16
CA SER A 233 -8.63 -7.39 -4.21
C SER A 233 -8.17 -6.39 -5.25
N PHE A 234 -9.07 -5.94 -6.11
CA PHE A 234 -8.82 -4.96 -7.15
C PHE A 234 -9.78 -3.79 -6.96
N TYR A 235 -9.23 -2.58 -6.93
CA TYR A 235 -10.02 -1.36 -6.98
C TYR A 235 -10.18 -0.95 -8.44
N ALA A 236 -11.43 -0.87 -8.89
CA ALA A 236 -11.73 -0.71 -10.30
C ALA A 236 -12.94 0.20 -10.54
N LYS A 237 -12.99 0.80 -11.72
CA LYS A 237 -14.09 1.61 -12.20
C LYS A 237 -14.88 0.81 -13.23
N ILE A 238 -16.21 0.87 -13.16
CA ILE A 238 -17.07 0.20 -14.14
C ILE A 238 -16.95 0.93 -15.48
N GLN A 239 -16.42 0.23 -16.48
CA GLN A 239 -16.25 0.77 -17.83
C GLN A 239 -17.51 0.57 -18.66
N SER A 240 -18.12 -0.62 -18.61
CA SER A 240 -19.36 -0.94 -19.30
C SER A 240 -20.15 -2.05 -18.60
N ILE A 241 -21.46 -2.05 -18.84
CA ILE A 241 -22.39 -3.04 -18.30
C ILE A 241 -23.22 -3.56 -19.48
N THR A 242 -23.17 -4.87 -19.72
CA THR A 242 -23.94 -5.54 -20.77
C THR A 242 -24.89 -6.52 -20.13
N ARG A 243 -26.15 -6.11 -20.00
CA ARG A 243 -27.23 -6.92 -19.41
C ARG A 243 -27.68 -7.98 -20.40
N GLY A 244 -27.63 -9.25 -20.00
CA GLY A 244 -28.24 -10.37 -20.71
C GLY A 244 -29.53 -10.84 -20.03
N ASP A 245 -30.08 -11.95 -20.52
CA ASP A 245 -31.38 -12.47 -20.07
C ASP A 245 -31.35 -12.91 -18.59
N ILE A 246 -30.28 -13.58 -18.18
CA ILE A 246 -30.12 -14.14 -16.82
C ILE A 246 -29.01 -13.40 -16.05
N GLN A 247 -27.91 -13.12 -16.73
CA GLN A 247 -26.70 -12.57 -16.15
C GLN A 247 -26.26 -11.32 -16.89
N THR A 248 -25.54 -10.47 -16.16
CA THR A 248 -24.95 -9.25 -16.67
C THR A 248 -23.44 -9.37 -16.66
N ARG A 249 -22.82 -9.07 -17.80
CA ARG A 249 -21.38 -8.88 -17.91
C ARG A 249 -21.05 -7.45 -17.47
N VAL A 250 -20.06 -7.32 -16.59
CA VAL A 250 -19.53 -6.06 -16.12
C VAL A 250 -18.05 -6.01 -16.46
N ASP A 251 -17.67 -5.06 -17.30
CA ASP A 251 -16.27 -4.80 -17.64
C ASP A 251 -15.76 -3.63 -16.81
N LEU A 252 -14.59 -3.82 -16.22
CA LEU A 252 -13.97 -2.95 -15.25
C LEU A 252 -12.56 -2.58 -15.72
N THR A 253 -12.10 -1.41 -15.31
CA THR A 253 -10.69 -1.01 -15.44
C THR A 253 -10.12 -0.82 -14.04
N THR A 254 -9.06 -1.53 -13.70
CA THR A 254 -8.34 -1.33 -12.42
C THR A 254 -7.63 0.03 -12.43
N ILE A 255 -7.25 0.53 -11.27
CA ILE A 255 -6.52 1.80 -11.16
C ILE A 255 -5.15 1.75 -11.85
N ASP A 256 -4.53 0.57 -11.90
CA ASP A 256 -3.28 0.32 -12.63
C ASP A 256 -3.51 0.16 -14.15
N GLY A 257 -4.76 0.31 -14.62
CA GLY A 257 -5.14 0.32 -16.04
C GLY A 257 -5.46 -1.05 -16.63
N HIS A 258 -5.46 -2.11 -15.83
CA HIS A 258 -5.73 -3.46 -16.34
C HIS A 258 -7.24 -3.70 -16.53
N PRO A 259 -7.64 -4.36 -17.63
CA PRO A 259 -9.04 -4.76 -17.81
C PRO A 259 -9.37 -5.93 -16.88
N LEU A 260 -10.58 -5.92 -16.31
CA LEU A 260 -11.12 -6.98 -15.47
C LEU A 260 -12.59 -7.19 -15.83
N THR A 261 -12.98 -8.43 -16.12
CA THR A 261 -14.34 -8.82 -16.48
C THR A 261 -14.92 -9.70 -15.38
N THR A 262 -16.18 -9.42 -15.01
CA THR A 262 -16.98 -10.28 -14.16
C THR A 262 -18.38 -10.47 -14.73
N VAL A 263 -19.01 -11.59 -14.38
CA VAL A 263 -20.41 -11.85 -14.68
C VAL A 263 -21.17 -12.08 -13.39
N ILE A 264 -22.25 -11.31 -13.20
CA ILE A 264 -23.12 -11.36 -12.02
C ILE A 264 -24.57 -11.59 -12.44
N THR A 265 -25.43 -12.00 -11.49
CA THR A 265 -26.87 -12.09 -11.78
C THR A 265 -27.48 -10.69 -11.98
N ASN A 266 -28.55 -10.62 -12.77
CA ASN A 266 -29.30 -9.38 -12.96
C ASN A 266 -29.79 -8.81 -11.61
N ASP A 267 -30.23 -9.67 -10.69
CA ASP A 267 -30.61 -9.27 -9.32
C ASP A 267 -29.46 -8.65 -8.53
N SER A 268 -28.22 -9.13 -8.73
CA SER A 268 -27.05 -8.58 -8.06
C SER A 268 -26.70 -7.21 -8.62
N LEU A 269 -26.81 -7.02 -9.95
CA LEU A 269 -26.61 -5.73 -10.60
C LEU A 269 -27.53 -4.65 -9.99
N GLU A 270 -28.81 -4.98 -9.86
CA GLU A 270 -29.84 -4.07 -9.33
C GLU A 270 -29.64 -3.80 -7.85
N ARG A 271 -29.44 -4.85 -7.04
CA ARG A 271 -29.24 -4.74 -5.59
C ARG A 271 -28.01 -3.93 -5.22
N LEU A 272 -26.92 -4.10 -5.96
CA LEU A 272 -25.67 -3.37 -5.76
C LEU A 272 -25.74 -1.95 -6.36
N GLY A 273 -26.77 -1.64 -7.15
CA GLY A 273 -26.94 -0.34 -7.79
C GLY A 273 -25.77 0.02 -8.72
N LEU A 274 -25.21 -0.97 -9.43
CA LEU A 274 -24.04 -0.76 -10.26
C LEU A 274 -24.38 0.11 -11.48
N ARG A 275 -23.52 1.06 -11.77
CA ARG A 275 -23.65 1.98 -12.91
C ARG A 275 -22.27 2.25 -13.50
N GLN A 276 -22.23 2.54 -14.80
CA GLN A 276 -21.01 2.95 -15.47
C GLN A 276 -20.35 4.13 -14.73
N GLY A 277 -19.03 4.10 -14.62
CA GLY A 277 -18.22 5.09 -13.92
C GLY A 277 -18.15 4.91 -12.40
N ARG A 278 -18.92 4.00 -11.78
CA ARG A 278 -18.85 3.77 -10.34
C ARG A 278 -17.57 3.03 -9.95
N LEU A 279 -16.92 3.50 -8.89
CA LEU A 279 -15.81 2.80 -8.24
C LEU A 279 -16.31 1.66 -7.37
N ILE A 280 -15.73 0.47 -7.54
CA ILE A 280 -16.08 -0.75 -6.83
C ILE A 280 -14.82 -1.51 -6.41
N THR A 281 -14.98 -2.46 -5.50
CA THR A 281 -13.93 -3.44 -5.17
C THR A 281 -14.31 -4.79 -5.76
N ALA A 282 -13.40 -5.40 -6.51
CA ALA A 282 -13.55 -6.74 -7.07
C ALA A 282 -12.59 -7.70 -6.37
N GLU A 283 -13.09 -8.82 -5.84
CA GLU A 283 -12.28 -9.81 -5.13
C GLU A 283 -12.27 -11.15 -5.86
N VAL A 284 -11.13 -11.83 -5.84
CA VAL A 284 -11.01 -13.22 -6.29
C VAL A 284 -10.19 -14.02 -5.27
N LYS A 285 -10.66 -15.22 -4.92
CA LYS A 285 -9.92 -16.08 -3.98
C LYS A 285 -8.72 -16.69 -4.69
N ALA A 286 -7.58 -16.78 -3.99
CA ALA A 286 -6.35 -17.34 -4.54
C ALA A 286 -6.47 -18.76 -5.14
N PRO A 287 -7.31 -19.68 -4.62
CA PRO A 287 -7.52 -20.99 -5.25
C PRO A 287 -8.23 -20.97 -6.61
N TRP A 288 -8.88 -19.86 -6.99
CA TRP A 288 -9.51 -19.71 -8.31
C TRP A 288 -8.56 -19.13 -9.36
N VAL A 289 -7.34 -18.77 -8.94
CA VAL A 289 -6.31 -18.21 -9.81
C VAL A 289 -5.44 -19.34 -10.34
N ILE A 290 -5.37 -19.43 -11.66
CA ILE A 290 -4.57 -20.41 -12.40
C ILE A 290 -3.30 -19.72 -12.88
N LEU A 291 -2.17 -20.43 -12.78
CA LEU A 291 -0.90 -19.99 -13.36
C LEU A 291 -0.57 -20.84 -14.58
N GLN A 292 -0.05 -20.19 -15.61
CA GLN A 292 0.44 -20.85 -16.81
C GLN A 292 1.78 -20.24 -17.23
N GLY A 293 2.79 -21.07 -17.43
CA GLY A 293 4.08 -20.62 -17.96
C GLY A 293 4.00 -20.33 -19.47
N GLY A 294 4.82 -19.40 -19.94
CA GLY A 294 4.99 -19.12 -21.35
C GLY A 294 4.95 -17.63 -21.69
N GLU A 295 5.56 -17.28 -22.83
CA GLU A 295 5.69 -15.88 -23.26
C GLU A 295 4.44 -15.32 -23.95
N ASN A 296 3.71 -16.18 -24.65
CA ASN A 296 2.55 -15.82 -25.46
C ASN A 296 1.24 -15.88 -24.65
N ASP A 297 0.27 -15.05 -25.02
CA ASP A 297 -1.07 -15.07 -24.44
C ASP A 297 -1.68 -16.49 -24.60
N PRO A 298 -2.02 -17.17 -23.49
CA PRO A 298 -2.51 -18.53 -23.53
C PRO A 298 -3.88 -18.62 -24.19
N ALA A 299 -4.06 -19.65 -25.02
CA ALA A 299 -5.37 -20.05 -25.50
C ALA A 299 -6.18 -20.63 -24.34
N SER A 300 -7.02 -19.78 -23.74
CA SER A 300 -7.83 -20.11 -22.56
C SER A 300 -9.23 -19.54 -22.68
N SER A 301 -10.21 -20.23 -22.09
CA SER A 301 -11.57 -19.73 -21.94
C SER A 301 -11.72 -18.71 -20.80
N ALA A 302 -10.67 -18.49 -20.00
CA ALA A 302 -10.69 -17.49 -18.94
C ALA A 302 -10.63 -16.07 -19.53
N GLU A 303 -11.57 -15.22 -19.14
CA GLU A 303 -11.65 -13.84 -19.63
C GLU A 303 -10.55 -12.96 -19.04
N ASN A 304 -10.20 -13.19 -17.76
CA ASN A 304 -9.19 -12.40 -17.06
C ASN A 304 -7.84 -13.07 -17.21
N ARG A 305 -6.92 -12.37 -17.89
CA ARG A 305 -5.58 -12.83 -18.22
C ARG A 305 -4.59 -11.70 -18.00
N PHE A 306 -3.62 -11.92 -17.10
CA PHE A 306 -2.59 -10.94 -16.78
C PHE A 306 -1.22 -11.57 -16.97
N LYS A 307 -0.35 -10.93 -17.75
CA LYS A 307 1.07 -11.31 -17.81
C LYS A 307 1.77 -10.74 -16.59
N GLY A 308 2.64 -11.53 -15.98
CA GLY A 308 3.39 -11.11 -14.80
C GLY A 308 4.67 -11.91 -14.61
N ILE A 309 5.37 -11.59 -13.54
CA ILE A 309 6.60 -12.25 -13.12
C ILE A 309 6.34 -12.93 -11.79
N LEU A 310 6.74 -14.19 -11.66
CA LEU A 310 6.63 -14.94 -10.41
C LEU A 310 7.66 -14.41 -9.41
N THR A 311 7.22 -13.81 -8.30
CA THR A 311 8.11 -13.11 -7.35
C THR A 311 8.38 -13.88 -6.08
N LYS A 312 7.47 -14.80 -5.71
CA LYS A 312 7.62 -15.61 -4.51
C LYS A 312 6.93 -16.96 -4.67
N ILE A 313 7.59 -18.02 -4.22
CA ILE A 313 7.02 -19.37 -4.14
C ILE A 313 7.16 -19.91 -2.71
N THR A 314 6.04 -20.02 -2.00
CA THR A 314 6.00 -20.65 -0.67
C THR A 314 5.45 -22.07 -0.77
N ARG A 315 6.35 -23.06 -0.86
CA ARG A 315 5.99 -24.48 -1.02
C ARG A 315 5.45 -25.06 0.29
N GLY A 316 4.21 -25.53 0.27
CA GLY A 316 3.62 -26.30 1.36
C GLY A 316 3.57 -27.80 1.05
N LYS A 317 3.10 -28.60 2.01
CA LYS A 317 2.97 -30.06 1.85
C LYS A 317 1.86 -30.47 0.87
N ILE A 318 0.79 -29.67 0.80
CA ILE A 318 -0.42 -29.96 0.03
C ILE A 318 -0.61 -28.89 -1.06
N ASN A 319 -0.48 -27.63 -0.66
CA ASN A 319 -0.64 -26.48 -1.55
C ASN A 319 0.61 -25.62 -1.52
N THR A 320 0.90 -25.01 -2.66
CA THR A 320 1.94 -24.00 -2.84
C THR A 320 1.29 -22.64 -3.05
N GLU A 321 1.72 -21.64 -2.29
CA GLU A 321 1.34 -20.24 -2.49
C GLU A 321 2.34 -19.59 -3.45
N CYS A 322 1.84 -19.06 -4.56
CA CYS A 322 2.62 -18.34 -5.55
C CYS A 322 2.16 -16.88 -5.58
N VAL A 323 3.12 -15.96 -5.61
CA VAL A 323 2.85 -14.52 -5.77
C VAL A 323 3.40 -14.07 -7.11
N VAL A 324 2.53 -13.49 -7.94
CA VAL A 324 2.87 -12.99 -9.27
C VAL A 324 2.69 -11.49 -9.32
N ARG A 325 3.74 -10.77 -9.70
CA ARG A 325 3.68 -9.32 -9.92
C ARG A 325 3.24 -9.04 -11.34
N ILE A 326 2.13 -8.31 -11.50
CA ILE A 326 1.59 -7.91 -12.82
C ILE A 326 1.86 -6.44 -13.14
N SER A 327 2.16 -5.63 -12.13
CA SER A 327 2.58 -4.22 -12.22
C SER A 327 3.46 -3.86 -11.02
N ASP A 328 3.99 -2.65 -10.96
CA ASP A 328 4.83 -2.19 -9.83
C ASP A 328 4.13 -2.24 -8.46
N ALA A 329 2.80 -2.18 -8.41
CA ALA A 329 2.03 -2.19 -7.15
C ALA A 329 0.92 -3.24 -7.06
N THR A 330 0.75 -4.07 -8.09
CA THR A 330 -0.25 -5.13 -8.08
C THR A 330 0.42 -6.50 -8.07
N GLU A 331 0.14 -7.27 -7.02
CA GLU A 331 0.52 -8.68 -6.93
C GLU A 331 -0.74 -9.54 -6.89
N ILE A 332 -0.70 -10.71 -7.52
CA ILE A 332 -1.76 -11.70 -7.47
C ILE A 332 -1.24 -12.95 -6.78
N CYS A 333 -1.95 -13.35 -5.74
CA CYS A 333 -1.74 -14.59 -5.02
C CYS A 333 -2.54 -15.71 -5.68
N ALA A 334 -1.85 -16.80 -6.02
CA ALA A 334 -2.43 -18.05 -6.49
C ALA A 334 -2.10 -19.17 -5.49
N ILE A 335 -3.09 -20.03 -5.21
CA ILE A 335 -2.89 -21.25 -4.44
C ILE A 335 -3.09 -22.43 -5.40
N ILE A 336 -2.02 -23.17 -5.62
CA ILE A 336 -1.99 -24.33 -6.54
C ILE A 336 -1.56 -25.59 -5.81
N SER A 337 -1.99 -26.76 -6.29
CA SER A 337 -1.63 -28.04 -5.70
C SER A 337 -0.13 -28.30 -5.82
N SER A 338 0.53 -28.65 -4.71
CA SER A 338 1.97 -28.95 -4.69
C SER A 338 2.34 -30.20 -5.49
N ALA A 339 1.37 -31.03 -5.85
CA ALA A 339 1.58 -32.24 -6.64
C ALA A 339 1.62 -32.01 -8.17
N GLY A 340 1.39 -30.78 -8.66
CA GLY A 340 1.35 -30.50 -10.09
C GLY A 340 2.73 -30.36 -10.74
N ASP A 341 2.90 -30.91 -11.95
CA ASP A 341 4.17 -30.88 -12.70
C ASP A 341 4.64 -29.46 -13.06
N LEU A 342 3.71 -28.51 -13.23
CA LEU A 342 4.02 -27.12 -13.54
C LEU A 342 4.91 -26.47 -12.46
N LEU A 343 4.68 -26.80 -11.19
CA LEU A 343 5.46 -26.28 -10.06
C LEU A 343 6.91 -26.76 -10.02
N LEU A 344 7.22 -27.86 -10.72
CA LEU A 344 8.58 -28.36 -10.83
C LEU A 344 9.38 -27.57 -11.86
N GLN A 345 8.71 -26.82 -12.73
CA GLN A 345 9.32 -26.07 -13.83
C GLN A 345 9.36 -24.56 -13.57
N LEU A 346 8.53 -24.06 -12.63
CA LEU A 346 8.47 -22.64 -12.28
C LEU A 346 9.50 -22.26 -11.21
N HIS A 347 10.22 -21.19 -11.50
CA HIS A 347 11.19 -20.55 -10.62
C HIS A 347 10.82 -19.08 -10.37
N GLU A 348 11.27 -18.53 -9.25
CA GLU A 348 11.15 -17.09 -9.02
C GLU A 348 11.93 -16.33 -10.11
N GLY A 349 11.29 -15.32 -10.70
CA GLY A 349 11.79 -14.59 -11.87
C GLY A 349 11.16 -15.01 -13.20
N ASP A 350 10.44 -16.14 -13.25
CA ASP A 350 9.83 -16.61 -14.49
C ASP A 350 8.64 -15.74 -14.93
N GLY A 351 8.54 -15.55 -16.26
CA GLY A 351 7.37 -14.96 -16.89
C GLY A 351 6.20 -15.95 -16.89
N VAL A 352 5.07 -15.54 -16.31
CA VAL A 352 3.87 -16.37 -16.18
C VAL A 352 2.61 -15.58 -16.52
N TRP A 353 1.58 -16.31 -16.92
CA TRP A 353 0.23 -15.80 -17.08
C TRP A 353 -0.62 -16.19 -15.88
N VAL A 354 -1.36 -15.21 -15.38
CA VAL A 354 -2.35 -15.35 -14.33
C VAL A 354 -3.73 -15.36 -14.98
N LEU A 355 -4.50 -16.40 -14.74
CA LEU A 355 -5.82 -16.58 -15.33
C LEU A 355 -6.88 -16.82 -14.27
N PHE A 356 -8.06 -16.23 -14.42
CA PHE A 356 -9.23 -16.63 -13.66
C PHE A 356 -10.51 -16.29 -14.42
N ASN A 357 -11.56 -17.09 -14.18
CA ASN A 357 -12.83 -16.94 -14.87
C ASN A 357 -13.62 -15.73 -14.33
N CYS A 358 -14.35 -15.02 -15.19
CA CYS A 358 -15.24 -13.92 -14.80
C CYS A 358 -16.28 -14.27 -13.71
N PHE A 359 -16.70 -15.54 -13.59
CA PHE A 359 -17.61 -16.03 -12.54
C PHE A 359 -16.97 -16.18 -11.16
N SER A 360 -15.63 -16.16 -11.07
CA SER A 360 -14.90 -16.30 -9.80
C SER A 360 -14.71 -14.97 -9.07
N VAL A 361 -15.08 -13.86 -9.71
CA VAL A 361 -14.93 -12.51 -9.21
C VAL A 361 -16.19 -12.08 -8.46
N VAL A 362 -16.02 -11.60 -7.22
CA VAL A 362 -17.10 -11.07 -6.38
C VAL A 362 -16.99 -9.56 -6.30
N LEU A 363 -18.09 -8.86 -6.48
CA LEU A 363 -18.15 -7.40 -6.40
C LEU A 363 -18.63 -6.92 -5.03
N HIS A 364 -17.97 -5.88 -4.53
CA HIS A 364 -18.35 -5.16 -3.33
C HIS A 364 -18.57 -3.68 -3.67
N VAL A 365 -19.71 -3.18 -3.22
CA VAL A 365 -20.09 -1.77 -3.24
C VAL A 365 -20.39 -1.37 -1.81
N ASP A 366 -19.68 -0.33 -1.37
CA ASP A 366 -19.98 0.42 -0.16
C ASP A 366 -20.37 1.84 -0.59
#